data_AF-A0A8H7YTK4-F1
#
_entry.id   AF-A0A8H7YTK4-F1
#
_cell.length_a   1.000
_cell.length_b   1.000
_cell.length_c   1.000
_cell.angle_alpha   90.00
_cell.angle_beta   90.00
_cell.angle_gamma   90.00
#
_symmetry.space_group_name_H-M   'P 1'
#
loop_
_entity.id
_entity.type
_entity.pdbx_description
1 polymer ?
#
loop_
_entity_poly.entity_id
_entity_poly.type
_entity_poly.pdbx_seq_one_letter_code
_entity_poly.pdbx_strand_id
1 'polypeptide(L)'
;MGSTPVDGRHVLCCPDWVYSNVSNVHVAKDRAWFSEYIPFESELLDAYGISEKGMPVLGIGTVELSTKRSPNQTGQDSRGVLHLKNVLHCPSIVCNILGSPLDFDYNVSFGGREAHGRSKGSIKKLDGYRVAYFDAKFEFLQVRPCGPPYGPPLGTTGFREGVMYLLSVYWPESEKKKWQSYQAETVAARGSRCPQYTPEEKAWLKKHYGGEFHFLRSFCLKIYNDEDREEGWYIVRAMMEARSEEDEGEGAI
;
A
#
# COMPACT_ATOMS: atom_id res chain seq x y z
N MET A 1 -25.43 6.41 32.33
CA MET A 1 -25.66 7.79 31.84
C MET A 1 -24.33 8.51 31.93
N GLY A 2 -23.69 9.00 30.88
CA GLY A 2 -24.04 9.02 29.46
C GLY A 2 -22.79 8.76 28.62
N SER A 3 -22.97 7.98 27.57
CA SER A 3 -21.99 7.80 26.51
C SER A 3 -21.83 9.12 25.77
N THR A 4 -20.64 9.71 25.81
CA THR A 4 -20.29 10.82 24.92
C THR A 4 -20.32 10.33 23.47
N PRO A 5 -20.95 11.04 22.54
CA PRO A 5 -20.90 10.70 21.13
C PRO A 5 -19.47 10.92 20.63
N VAL A 6 -18.82 9.88 20.12
CA VAL A 6 -17.66 10.03 19.25
C VAL A 6 -18.19 10.67 17.98
N ASP A 7 -17.89 11.95 17.78
CA ASP A 7 -18.29 12.76 16.63
C ASP A 7 -17.86 12.02 15.34
N GLY A 8 -18.82 11.38 14.67
CA GLY A 8 -18.64 10.54 13.49
C GLY A 8 -18.30 11.35 12.23
N ARG A 9 -17.43 12.34 12.34
CA ARG A 9 -16.89 13.04 11.18
C ARG A 9 -15.98 12.08 10.45
N HIS A 10 -16.51 11.48 9.37
CA HIS A 10 -15.69 10.80 8.39
C HIS A 10 -14.56 11.75 7.96
N VAL A 11 -13.31 11.38 8.23
CA VAL A 11 -12.14 12.12 7.78
C VAL A 11 -12.14 12.08 6.26
N LEU A 12 -12.42 13.22 5.63
CA LEU A 12 -12.49 13.35 4.18
C LEU A 12 -11.07 13.37 3.61
N CYS A 13 -10.81 12.52 2.62
CA CYS A 13 -9.51 12.41 1.98
C CYS A 13 -9.37 13.42 0.85
N CYS A 14 -8.16 13.95 0.67
CA CYS A 14 -7.80 14.79 -0.46
C CYS A 14 -8.08 14.04 -1.77
N PRO A 15 -8.96 14.58 -2.64
CA PRO A 15 -9.31 13.94 -3.91
C PRO A 15 -8.26 14.19 -5.00
N ASP A 16 -7.34 15.13 -4.78
CA ASP A 16 -6.43 15.60 -5.81
C ASP A 16 -5.26 14.63 -5.96
N TRP A 17 -5.22 13.92 -7.09
CA TRP A 17 -4.12 13.05 -7.48
C TRP A 17 -3.50 13.57 -8.76
N VAL A 18 -2.37 14.27 -8.62
CA VAL A 18 -1.69 14.97 -9.72
C VAL A 18 -0.53 14.14 -10.23
N TYR A 19 -0.47 13.93 -11.54
CA TYR A 19 0.73 13.37 -12.17
C TYR A 19 1.82 14.45 -12.31
N SER A 20 3.02 14.12 -11.83
CA SER A 20 4.20 14.99 -11.86
C SER A 20 5.42 14.16 -12.29
N ASN A 21 5.79 14.28 -13.56
CA ASN A 21 6.92 13.54 -14.16
C ASN A 21 8.29 13.93 -13.60
N VAL A 22 8.38 15.06 -12.91
CA VAL A 22 9.61 15.50 -12.20
C VAL A 22 9.72 14.91 -10.79
N SER A 23 8.65 14.31 -10.27
CA SER A 23 8.64 13.72 -8.94
C SER A 23 9.14 12.28 -8.98
N ASN A 24 10.13 11.92 -8.17
CA ASN A 24 10.78 10.61 -8.25
C ASN A 24 10.10 9.52 -7.39
N VAL A 25 8.92 9.80 -6.83
CA VAL A 25 8.19 8.95 -5.90
C VAL A 25 6.70 9.29 -5.90
N HIS A 26 5.86 8.34 -5.47
CA HIS A 26 4.44 8.59 -5.20
C HIS A 26 4.25 9.12 -3.78
N VAL A 27 3.31 10.03 -3.59
CA VAL A 27 2.99 10.59 -2.26
C VAL A 27 1.48 10.65 -2.08
N ALA A 28 1.00 10.21 -0.92
CA ALA A 28 -0.38 10.39 -0.50
C ALA A 28 -0.43 11.25 0.77
N LYS A 29 -1.38 12.18 0.81
CA LYS A 29 -1.62 13.07 1.95
C LYS A 29 -2.26 12.32 3.10
N ASP A 30 -3.26 11.49 2.82
CA ASP A 30 -4.12 10.89 3.83
C ASP A 30 -3.86 9.39 3.98
N ARG A 31 -3.70 8.95 5.24
CA ARG A 31 -3.47 7.56 5.64
C ARG A 31 -4.53 6.57 5.12
N ALA A 32 -5.76 7.03 4.89
CA ALA A 32 -6.88 6.19 4.48
C ALA A 32 -6.82 5.73 3.01
N TRP A 33 -5.88 6.24 2.21
CA TRP A 33 -5.61 5.73 0.86
C TRP A 33 -4.87 4.39 0.83
N PHE A 34 -4.18 4.05 1.92
CA PHE A 34 -3.26 2.92 1.96
C PHE A 34 -3.97 1.61 2.27
N SER A 35 -3.80 0.60 1.41
CA SER A 35 -4.20 -0.78 1.68
C SER A 35 -3.20 -1.50 2.58
N GLU A 36 -1.92 -1.19 2.41
CA GLU A 36 -0.81 -1.66 3.24
C GLU A 36 -0.04 -0.45 3.74
N TYR A 37 0.49 -0.52 4.96
CA TYR A 37 1.22 0.61 5.52
C TYR A 37 2.19 0.18 6.61
N ILE A 38 3.39 0.73 6.49
CA ILE A 38 4.47 0.56 7.44
C ILE A 38 4.80 1.96 7.98
N PRO A 39 4.64 2.21 9.29
CA PRO A 39 5.18 3.41 9.91
C PRO A 39 6.69 3.47 9.65
N PHE A 40 7.12 4.55 9.02
CA PHE A 40 8.51 4.74 8.60
C PHE A 40 8.77 6.24 8.50
N GLU A 41 9.64 6.73 9.38
CA GLU A 41 10.02 8.13 9.40
C GLU A 41 11.01 8.40 8.28
N SER A 42 10.68 9.39 7.45
CA SER A 42 11.53 9.83 6.35
C SER A 42 11.25 11.29 6.02
N GLU A 43 11.86 11.82 4.98
CA GLU A 43 11.73 13.20 4.59
C GLU A 43 11.70 13.36 3.07
N LEU A 44 10.86 14.28 2.61
CA LEU A 44 10.74 14.69 1.21
C LEU A 44 11.28 16.11 1.04
N LEU A 45 11.86 16.38 -0.12
CA LEU A 45 12.22 17.73 -0.56
C LEU A 45 11.35 18.12 -1.75
N ASP A 46 11.35 19.39 -2.14
CA ASP A 46 10.85 19.76 -3.47
C ASP A 46 11.89 19.40 -4.53
N ALA A 47 11.43 19.02 -5.73
CA ALA A 47 12.35 18.54 -6.77
C ALA A 47 13.22 19.63 -7.41
N TYR A 48 12.94 20.91 -7.11
CA TYR A 48 13.65 22.05 -7.66
C TYR A 48 14.63 22.69 -6.66
N GLY A 49 14.69 22.20 -5.42
CA GLY A 49 15.53 22.73 -4.35
C GLY A 49 15.16 24.16 -3.93
N ILE A 50 13.91 24.57 -4.12
CA ILE A 50 13.44 25.93 -3.77
C ILE A 50 13.17 26.05 -2.26
N SER A 51 12.71 24.98 -1.62
CA SER A 51 12.47 24.89 -0.19
C SER A 51 13.64 24.19 0.50
N GLU A 52 14.27 24.88 1.46
CA GLU A 52 15.26 24.25 2.34
C GLU A 52 14.61 23.37 3.41
N LYS A 53 13.30 23.55 3.66
CA LYS A 53 12.56 22.77 4.65
C LYS A 53 12.01 21.51 3.99
N GLY A 54 12.43 20.35 4.48
CA GLY A 54 11.82 19.09 4.07
C GLY A 54 10.45 18.87 4.69
N MET A 55 9.70 17.98 4.06
CA MET A 55 8.35 17.59 4.44
C MET A 55 8.42 16.22 5.12
N PRO A 56 7.92 16.09 6.37
CA PRO A 56 8.00 14.85 7.12
C PRO A 56 7.12 13.76 6.51
N VAL A 57 7.71 12.59 6.30
CA VAL A 57 7.01 11.36 5.91
C VAL A 57 6.80 10.51 7.15
N LEU A 58 5.57 10.03 7.34
CA LEU A 58 5.18 9.25 8.52
C LEU A 58 5.05 7.75 8.23
N GLY A 59 5.15 7.36 6.97
CA GLY A 59 5.11 5.96 6.58
C GLY A 59 5.15 5.75 5.08
N ILE A 60 5.20 4.48 4.73
CA ILE A 60 5.29 4.01 3.35
C ILE A 60 4.37 2.80 3.17
N GLY A 61 3.82 2.63 1.98
CA GLY A 61 2.95 1.50 1.73
C GLY A 61 2.43 1.39 0.31
N THR A 62 1.34 0.64 0.19
CA THR A 62 0.67 0.35 -1.08
C THR A 62 -0.65 1.09 -1.13
N VAL A 63 -0.96 1.71 -2.27
CA VAL A 63 -2.24 2.36 -2.55
C VAL A 63 -2.90 1.68 -3.74
N GLU A 64 -4.11 1.18 -3.52
CA GLU A 64 -4.99 0.60 -4.52
C GLU A 64 -5.99 1.66 -4.99
N LEU A 65 -5.55 2.56 -5.87
CA LEU A 65 -6.30 3.75 -6.24
C LEU A 65 -7.35 3.42 -7.31
N SER A 66 -8.59 3.21 -6.89
CA SER A 66 -9.74 3.14 -7.79
C SER A 66 -10.00 4.50 -8.44
N THR A 67 -10.05 4.53 -9.77
CA THR A 67 -10.27 5.74 -10.56
C THR A 67 -11.34 5.55 -11.63
N LYS A 68 -11.88 6.66 -12.15
CA LYS A 68 -12.70 6.63 -13.36
C LYS A 68 -11.83 6.44 -14.59
N ARG A 69 -12.23 5.53 -15.48
CA ARG A 69 -11.51 5.21 -16.74
C ARG A 69 -11.77 6.19 -17.87
N SER A 70 -12.94 6.80 -17.89
CA SER A 70 -13.38 7.66 -18.99
C SER A 70 -14.38 8.70 -18.47
N PRO A 71 -14.38 9.92 -19.03
CA PRO A 71 -15.38 10.93 -18.68
C PRO A 71 -16.79 10.56 -19.17
N ASN A 72 -16.91 9.63 -20.12
CA ASN A 72 -18.17 9.29 -20.78
C ASN A 72 -18.76 7.94 -20.36
N GLN A 73 -18.02 7.14 -19.59
CA GLN A 73 -18.49 5.83 -19.13
C GLN A 73 -19.11 5.94 -17.74
N THR A 74 -20.22 5.24 -17.55
CA THR A 74 -20.93 5.10 -16.26
C THR A 74 -21.16 3.62 -15.98
N GLY A 75 -21.51 3.25 -14.75
CA GLY A 75 -21.78 1.86 -14.37
C GLY A 75 -20.60 1.14 -13.69
N GLN A 76 -20.64 -0.19 -13.63
CA GLN A 76 -19.63 -1.00 -12.93
C GLN A 76 -18.27 -0.97 -13.65
N ASP A 77 -18.30 -1.04 -14.99
CA ASP A 77 -17.12 -1.14 -15.86
C ASP A 77 -16.41 0.20 -16.13
N SER A 78 -16.92 1.31 -15.57
CA SER A 78 -16.30 2.63 -15.73
C SER A 78 -15.09 2.87 -14.82
N ARG A 79 -14.65 1.86 -14.06
CA ARG A 79 -13.62 1.97 -13.02
C ARG A 79 -12.37 1.17 -13.37
N GLY A 80 -11.22 1.74 -13.08
CA GLY A 80 -9.91 1.08 -13.17
C GLY A 80 -9.18 1.26 -11.86
N VAL A 81 -8.16 0.44 -11.61
CA VAL A 81 -7.35 0.51 -10.39
C VAL A 81 -5.91 0.77 -10.80
N LEU A 82 -5.31 1.77 -10.16
CA LEU A 82 -3.88 2.03 -10.20
C LEU A 82 -3.26 1.38 -8.95
N HIS A 83 -2.41 0.38 -9.17
CA HIS A 83 -1.60 -0.26 -8.14
C HIS A 83 -0.34 0.57 -7.95
N LEU A 84 -0.24 1.30 -6.83
CA LEU A 84 0.90 2.15 -6.52
C LEU A 84 1.67 1.55 -5.34
N LYS A 85 2.93 1.20 -5.56
CA LYS A 85 3.81 0.63 -4.54
C LYS A 85 4.75 1.69 -4.00
N ASN A 86 5.24 1.50 -2.77
CA ASN A 86 6.21 2.40 -2.13
C ASN A 86 5.73 3.86 -2.09
N VAL A 87 4.43 4.06 -1.86
CA VAL A 87 3.83 5.40 -1.73
C VAL A 87 4.18 5.96 -0.37
N LEU A 88 4.65 7.20 -0.31
CA LEU A 88 5.00 7.86 0.94
C LEU A 88 3.79 8.61 1.51
N HIS A 89 3.58 8.51 2.82
CA HIS A 89 2.53 9.23 3.53
C HIS A 89 3.06 10.55 4.10
N CYS A 90 2.59 11.66 3.56
CA CYS A 90 3.07 13.00 3.91
C CYS A 90 1.88 13.95 4.17
N PRO A 91 1.36 14.04 5.42
CA PRO A 91 0.16 14.83 5.73
C PRO A 91 0.28 16.32 5.42
N SER A 92 1.48 16.88 5.39
CA SER A 92 1.73 18.31 5.13
C SER A 92 1.60 18.70 3.65
N ILE A 93 1.55 17.74 2.73
CA ILE A 93 1.47 18.04 1.29
C ILE A 93 0.10 18.63 0.91
N VAL A 94 0.04 19.46 -0.13
CA VAL A 94 -1.23 20.07 -0.60
C VAL A 94 -2.14 19.09 -1.34
N CYS A 95 -1.57 18.13 -2.06
CA CYS A 95 -2.28 17.13 -2.87
C CYS A 95 -1.49 15.82 -2.95
N ASN A 96 -2.13 14.74 -3.36
CA ASN A 96 -1.43 13.49 -3.66
C ASN A 96 -0.68 13.60 -4.99
N ILE A 97 0.47 12.94 -5.09
CA ILE A 97 1.36 12.99 -6.27
C ILE A 97 1.56 11.59 -6.84
N LEU A 98 1.30 11.46 -8.15
CA LEU A 98 1.73 10.34 -8.98
C LEU A 98 3.07 10.71 -9.64
N GLY A 99 4.18 10.30 -9.03
CA GLY A 99 5.52 10.50 -9.59
C GLY A 99 5.87 9.59 -10.77
N SER A 100 7.08 9.76 -11.29
CA SER A 100 7.67 9.05 -12.42
C SER A 100 7.75 7.52 -12.28
N PRO A 101 7.75 6.89 -11.08
CA PRO A 101 7.66 5.43 -11.00
C PRO A 101 6.39 4.87 -11.67
N LEU A 102 5.36 5.70 -11.89
CA LEU A 102 4.18 5.33 -12.65
C LEU A 102 4.52 4.88 -14.08
N ASP A 103 5.53 5.49 -14.69
CA ASP A 103 5.90 5.27 -16.10
C ASP A 103 6.57 3.90 -16.33
N PHE A 104 6.95 3.19 -15.26
CA PHE A 104 7.49 1.83 -15.34
C PHE A 104 6.40 0.77 -15.53
N ASP A 105 5.24 0.98 -14.92
CA ASP A 105 4.14 0.01 -14.91
C ASP A 105 3.00 0.40 -15.86
N TYR A 106 2.93 1.67 -16.26
CA TYR A 106 1.83 2.22 -17.04
C TYR A 106 2.31 3.10 -18.21
N ASN A 107 1.53 3.07 -19.28
CA ASN A 107 1.64 4.01 -20.39
C ASN A 107 0.87 5.29 -20.05
N VAL A 108 1.59 6.32 -19.62
CA VAL A 108 1.04 7.67 -19.38
C VAL A 108 1.09 8.46 -20.67
N SER A 109 -0.07 8.96 -21.11
CA SER A 109 -0.20 9.72 -22.36
C SER A 109 -0.99 11.00 -22.13
N PHE A 110 -0.52 12.11 -22.69
CA PHE A 110 -1.18 13.41 -22.61
C PHE A 110 -0.94 14.23 -23.88
N GLY A 111 -1.86 15.14 -24.19
CA GLY A 111 -1.83 15.94 -25.42
C GLY A 111 -2.17 15.16 -26.70
N GLY A 112 -1.97 15.80 -27.85
CA GLY A 112 -2.17 15.17 -29.17
C GLY A 112 -3.57 14.56 -29.37
N ARG A 113 -3.62 13.34 -29.95
CA ARG A 113 -4.87 12.60 -30.18
C ARG A 113 -5.50 12.01 -28.91
N GLU A 114 -4.77 11.94 -27.80
CA GLU A 114 -5.26 11.42 -26.51
C GLU A 114 -5.95 12.51 -25.68
N ALA A 115 -5.64 13.78 -25.95
CA ALA A 115 -6.40 14.91 -25.43
C ALA A 115 -7.62 15.18 -26.32
N HIS A 116 -8.79 15.28 -25.70
CA HIS A 116 -10.03 15.72 -26.34
C HIS A 116 -10.83 16.56 -25.34
N GLY A 117 -11.94 17.18 -25.74
CA GLY A 117 -12.62 18.22 -24.93
C GLY A 117 -13.05 17.87 -23.49
N ARG A 118 -12.89 16.62 -23.03
CA ARG A 118 -13.16 16.18 -21.66
C ARG A 118 -11.97 15.46 -20.98
N SER A 119 -10.86 15.31 -21.67
CA SER A 119 -9.69 14.57 -21.21
C SER A 119 -8.40 15.23 -21.69
N LYS A 120 -7.43 15.45 -20.80
CA LYS A 120 -6.07 15.90 -21.15
C LYS A 120 -5.15 14.75 -21.55
N GLY A 121 -5.59 13.51 -21.36
CA GLY A 121 -4.82 12.31 -21.62
C GLY A 121 -5.31 11.10 -20.82
N SER A 122 -4.60 9.99 -20.90
CA SER A 122 -4.97 8.78 -20.17
C SER A 122 -3.78 7.97 -19.68
N ILE A 123 -4.05 7.18 -18.63
CA ILE A 123 -3.11 6.19 -18.09
C ILE A 123 -3.65 4.82 -18.46
N LYS A 124 -2.83 4.03 -19.15
CA LYS A 124 -3.17 2.68 -19.61
C LYS A 124 -2.18 1.68 -19.04
N LYS A 125 -2.63 0.45 -18.79
CA LYS A 125 -1.73 -0.69 -18.60
C LYS A 125 -0.94 -0.95 -19.89
N LEU A 126 0.11 -1.76 -19.79
CA LEU A 126 0.95 -2.13 -20.93
C LEU A 126 0.18 -2.87 -22.04
N ASP A 127 -0.88 -3.60 -21.69
CA ASP A 127 -1.81 -4.24 -22.63
C ASP A 127 -2.77 -3.25 -23.35
N GLY A 128 -2.67 -1.95 -23.05
CA GLY A 128 -3.52 -0.89 -23.60
C GLY A 128 -4.81 -0.65 -22.82
N TYR A 129 -5.09 -1.43 -21.77
CA TYR A 129 -6.29 -1.25 -20.96
C TYR A 129 -6.23 0.07 -20.18
N ARG A 130 -7.12 1.00 -20.51
CA ARG A 130 -7.20 2.30 -19.81
C ARG A 130 -7.69 2.11 -18.38
N VAL A 131 -6.90 2.59 -17.43
CA VAL A 131 -7.21 2.53 -15.99
C VAL A 131 -7.65 3.88 -15.44
N ALA A 132 -7.10 4.99 -15.96
CA ALA A 132 -7.47 6.34 -15.55
C ALA A 132 -7.44 7.34 -16.73
N TYR A 133 -8.02 8.51 -16.54
CA TYR A 133 -7.90 9.65 -17.46
C TYR A 133 -7.59 10.94 -16.69
N PHE A 134 -6.97 11.90 -17.37
CA PHE A 134 -6.74 13.23 -16.83
C PHE A 134 -7.94 14.13 -17.15
N ASP A 135 -8.70 14.56 -16.16
CA ASP A 135 -9.93 15.32 -16.41
C ASP A 135 -9.61 16.76 -16.87
N ALA A 136 -10.19 17.15 -18.01
CA ALA A 136 -9.94 18.46 -18.60
C ALA A 136 -10.49 19.63 -17.77
N LYS A 137 -11.37 19.38 -16.79
CA LYS A 137 -11.90 20.40 -15.88
C LYS A 137 -10.87 20.91 -14.88
N PHE A 138 -9.84 20.12 -14.58
CA PHE A 138 -8.81 20.50 -13.63
C PHE A 138 -7.66 21.19 -14.34
N GLU A 139 -7.00 22.15 -13.67
CA GLU A 139 -5.86 22.86 -14.23
C GLU A 139 -4.65 21.93 -14.46
N PHE A 140 -4.37 21.05 -13.49
CA PHE A 140 -3.27 20.09 -13.54
C PHE A 140 -3.65 18.76 -14.23
N LEU A 141 -2.67 17.89 -14.46
CA LEU A 141 -2.88 16.51 -14.93
C LEU A 141 -3.41 15.64 -13.78
N GLN A 142 -4.71 15.78 -13.49
CA GLN A 142 -5.34 15.10 -12.36
C GLN A 142 -6.20 13.91 -12.78
N VAL A 143 -6.00 12.78 -12.11
CA VAL A 143 -6.90 11.64 -12.23
C VAL A 143 -8.12 11.82 -11.34
N ARG A 144 -9.18 11.06 -11.61
CA ARG A 144 -10.41 11.09 -10.79
C ARG A 144 -10.50 9.85 -9.92
N PRO A 145 -10.20 9.94 -8.61
CA PRO A 145 -10.44 8.83 -7.71
C PRO A 145 -11.93 8.57 -7.53
N CYS A 146 -12.25 7.33 -7.18
CA CYS A 146 -13.59 6.95 -6.73
C CYS A 146 -13.73 7.24 -5.23
N GLY A 147 -14.93 7.67 -4.82
CA GLY A 147 -15.32 7.67 -3.42
C GLY A 147 -15.93 6.31 -3.02
N PRO A 148 -16.64 6.26 -1.86
CA PRO A 148 -17.27 5.04 -1.37
C PRO A 148 -18.25 4.44 -2.40
N PRO A 149 -18.36 3.10 -2.49
CA PRO A 149 -17.65 2.09 -1.69
C PRO A 149 -16.26 1.71 -2.22
N TYR A 150 -15.80 2.30 -3.33
CA TYR A 150 -14.59 1.87 -4.05
C TYR A 150 -13.33 2.64 -3.66
N GLY A 151 -13.47 3.60 -2.76
CA GLY A 151 -12.42 4.43 -2.19
C GLY A 151 -12.92 5.16 -0.95
N PRO A 152 -12.05 5.90 -0.26
CA PRO A 152 -12.43 6.65 0.94
C PRO A 152 -13.39 7.80 0.61
N PRO A 153 -14.15 8.31 1.60
CA PRO A 153 -14.89 9.57 1.47
C PRO A 153 -13.98 10.70 0.98
N LEU A 154 -14.39 11.38 -0.08
CA LEU A 154 -13.58 12.42 -0.72
C LEU A 154 -13.97 13.81 -0.21
N GLY A 155 -12.96 14.61 0.08
CA GLY A 155 -13.10 16.02 0.43
C GLY A 155 -13.20 16.94 -0.77
N THR A 156 -13.06 18.24 -0.50
CA THR A 156 -12.88 19.25 -1.54
C THR A 156 -11.43 19.29 -2.00
N THR A 157 -11.20 19.92 -3.16
CA THR A 157 -9.83 20.15 -3.63
C THR A 157 -9.03 20.98 -2.62
N GLY A 158 -7.74 20.67 -2.48
CA GLY A 158 -6.78 21.43 -1.67
C GLY A 158 -6.25 22.68 -2.36
N PHE A 159 -6.51 22.83 -3.67
CA PHE A 159 -6.06 23.99 -4.46
C PHE A 159 -6.91 25.23 -4.19
N ARG A 160 -6.22 26.37 -4.12
CA ARG A 160 -6.84 27.69 -3.95
C ARG A 160 -6.73 28.47 -5.25
N GLU A 161 -7.78 29.20 -5.57
CA GLU A 161 -7.84 30.07 -6.73
C GLU A 161 -6.80 31.20 -6.64
N GLY A 162 -6.15 31.53 -7.77
CA GLY A 162 -5.15 32.60 -7.85
C GLY A 162 -3.78 32.27 -7.23
N VAL A 163 -3.58 31.06 -6.70
CA VAL A 163 -2.28 30.61 -6.17
C VAL A 163 -1.55 29.81 -7.23
N MET A 164 -0.30 30.20 -7.53
CA MET A 164 0.59 29.40 -8.36
C MET A 164 1.19 28.26 -7.53
N TYR A 165 1.11 27.04 -8.07
CA TYR A 165 1.65 25.86 -7.43
C TYR A 165 2.79 25.27 -8.26
N LEU A 166 3.89 24.92 -7.60
CA LEU A 166 4.94 24.09 -8.16
C LEU A 166 4.85 22.71 -7.50
N LEU A 167 4.16 21.79 -8.16
CA LEU A 167 3.83 20.47 -7.60
C LEU A 167 4.92 19.46 -7.97
N SER A 168 5.93 19.37 -7.12
CA SER A 168 6.98 18.35 -7.24
C SER A 168 7.45 17.87 -5.88
N VAL A 169 7.88 16.61 -5.83
CA VAL A 169 8.46 15.98 -4.65
C VAL A 169 9.66 15.14 -5.04
N TYR A 170 10.69 15.18 -4.20
CA TYR A 170 11.91 14.41 -4.37
C TYR A 170 12.20 13.66 -3.07
N TRP A 171 12.28 12.34 -3.17
CA TRP A 171 12.75 11.48 -2.10
C TRP A 171 14.27 11.33 -2.21
N PRO A 172 15.04 11.85 -1.24
CA PRO A 172 16.49 11.81 -1.30
C PRO A 172 17.04 10.39 -1.32
N GLU A 173 18.18 10.21 -1.98
CA GLU A 173 18.83 8.90 -2.07
C GLU A 173 19.25 8.36 -0.69
N SER A 174 19.61 9.25 0.25
CA SER A 174 19.87 8.88 1.64
C SER A 174 18.66 8.22 2.30
N GLU A 175 17.47 8.76 2.04
CA GLU A 175 16.21 8.25 2.60
C GLU A 175 15.78 6.94 1.94
N LYS A 176 15.98 6.80 0.62
CA LYS A 176 15.76 5.54 -0.10
C LYS A 176 16.66 4.43 0.43
N LYS A 177 17.93 4.72 0.70
CA LYS A 177 18.88 3.77 1.30
C LYS A 177 18.43 3.33 2.69
N LYS A 178 17.96 4.25 3.53
CA LYS A 178 17.37 3.90 4.84
C LYS A 178 16.22 2.89 4.67
N TRP A 179 15.33 3.14 3.70
CA TRP A 179 14.23 2.22 3.42
C TRP A 179 14.71 0.85 2.93
N GLN A 180 15.68 0.81 2.02
CA GLN A 180 16.27 -0.46 1.55
C GLN A 180 16.91 -1.25 2.68
N SER A 181 17.65 -0.59 3.59
CA SER A 181 18.22 -1.23 4.79
C SER A 181 17.11 -1.76 5.70
N TYR A 182 16.07 -0.99 5.95
CA TYR A 182 14.91 -1.43 6.74
C TYR A 182 14.23 -2.66 6.12
N GLN A 183 14.05 -2.68 4.79
CA GLN A 183 13.49 -3.84 4.10
C GLN A 183 14.42 -5.05 4.19
N ALA A 184 15.72 -4.87 4.00
CA ALA A 184 16.70 -5.95 4.12
C ALA A 184 16.74 -6.53 5.53
N GLU A 185 16.70 -5.69 6.56
CA GLU A 185 16.61 -6.12 7.97
C GLU A 185 15.30 -6.83 8.25
N THR A 186 14.18 -6.32 7.75
CA THR A 186 12.87 -6.96 7.91
C THR A 186 12.81 -8.33 7.21
N VAL A 187 13.35 -8.41 5.99
CA VAL A 187 13.44 -9.67 5.24
C VAL A 187 14.46 -10.61 5.87
N ALA A 188 15.59 -10.14 6.39
CA ALA A 188 16.54 -10.98 7.11
C ALA A 188 15.96 -11.49 8.43
N ALA A 189 15.21 -10.64 9.14
CA ALA A 189 14.48 -11.02 10.35
C ALA A 189 13.35 -12.01 10.05
N ARG A 190 12.71 -11.96 8.86
CA ARG A 190 11.70 -12.92 8.40
C ARG A 190 12.30 -14.21 7.81
N GLY A 191 13.35 -14.12 7.01
CA GLY A 191 14.08 -15.25 6.43
C GLY A 191 14.91 -16.03 7.47
N SER A 192 15.27 -15.38 8.58
CA SER A 192 15.77 -16.07 9.78
C SER A 192 14.67 -16.76 10.58
N ARG A 193 13.39 -16.63 10.17
CA ARG A 193 12.25 -17.39 10.71
C ARG A 193 11.93 -18.60 9.83
N CYS A 194 12.92 -19.30 9.27
CA CYS A 194 12.70 -20.74 9.21
C CYS A 194 12.58 -21.19 10.69
N PRO A 195 11.39 -21.49 11.20
CA PRO A 195 11.22 -21.52 12.64
C PRO A 195 12.01 -22.70 13.18
N GLN A 196 12.96 -22.41 14.06
CA GLN A 196 13.67 -23.48 14.73
C GLN A 196 12.72 -24.07 15.75
N TYR A 197 12.24 -25.28 15.48
CA TYR A 197 11.54 -26.06 16.49
C TYR A 197 12.41 -26.16 17.75
N THR A 198 11.83 -25.79 18.88
CA THR A 198 12.38 -26.02 20.21
C THR A 198 12.61 -27.52 20.43
N PRO A 199 13.49 -27.91 21.37
CA PRO A 199 13.67 -29.33 21.71
C PRO A 199 12.35 -30.05 22.03
N GLU A 200 11.42 -29.37 22.70
CA GLU A 200 10.10 -29.85 23.07
C GLU A 200 9.22 -30.09 21.84
N GLU A 201 9.13 -29.12 20.93
CA GLU A 201 8.38 -29.25 19.68
C GLU A 201 8.97 -30.36 18.79
N LYS A 202 10.31 -30.51 18.75
CA LYS A 202 10.97 -31.61 18.03
C LYS A 202 10.64 -32.97 18.64
N ALA A 203 10.62 -33.07 19.96
CA ALA A 203 10.24 -34.30 20.66
C ALA A 203 8.77 -34.66 20.38
N TRP A 204 7.88 -33.67 20.39
CA TRP A 204 6.47 -33.84 20.06
C TRP A 204 6.27 -34.30 18.61
N LEU A 205 6.90 -33.64 17.66
CA LEU A 205 6.88 -34.02 16.24
C LEU A 205 7.39 -35.45 16.01
N LYS A 206 8.49 -35.81 16.68
CA LYS A 206 9.05 -37.17 16.60
C LYS A 206 8.08 -38.20 17.19
N LYS A 207 7.45 -37.89 18.32
CA LYS A 207 6.50 -38.78 19.02
C LYS A 207 5.20 -38.98 18.24
N HIS A 208 4.65 -37.93 17.61
CA HIS A 208 3.32 -37.97 17.01
C HIS A 208 3.30 -38.15 15.49
N TYR A 209 4.36 -37.71 14.80
CA TYR A 209 4.38 -37.71 13.33
C TYR A 209 5.64 -38.37 12.75
N GLY A 210 6.59 -38.81 13.57
CA GLY A 210 7.85 -39.37 13.08
C GLY A 210 8.80 -38.30 12.50
N GLY A 211 8.62 -37.03 12.89
CA GLY A 211 9.47 -35.90 12.52
C GLY A 211 8.81 -34.89 11.58
N GLU A 212 9.49 -33.75 11.39
CA GLU A 212 8.99 -32.59 10.62
C GLU A 212 8.57 -32.94 9.20
N PHE A 213 9.37 -33.73 8.47
CA PHE A 213 9.06 -34.10 7.09
C PHE A 213 7.70 -34.81 6.93
N HIS A 214 7.44 -35.78 7.79
CA HIS A 214 6.20 -36.54 7.77
C HIS A 214 5.02 -35.69 8.21
N PHE A 215 5.21 -34.85 9.23
CA PHE A 215 4.21 -33.89 9.69
C PHE A 215 3.80 -32.93 8.56
N LEU A 216 4.76 -32.22 7.95
CA LEU A 216 4.47 -31.28 6.87
C LEU A 216 3.73 -31.97 5.71
N ARG A 217 4.16 -33.18 5.36
CA ARG A 217 3.50 -33.97 4.31
C ARG A 217 2.04 -34.32 4.65
N SER A 218 1.72 -34.58 5.92
CA SER A 218 0.34 -34.84 6.38
C SER A 218 -0.59 -33.63 6.21
N PHE A 219 -0.03 -32.42 6.18
CA PHE A 219 -0.78 -31.17 5.97
C PHE A 219 -0.61 -30.61 4.54
N CYS A 220 -0.10 -31.41 3.60
CA CYS A 220 0.19 -30.99 2.21
C CYS A 220 1.22 -29.84 2.09
N LEU A 221 2.07 -29.67 3.10
CA LEU A 221 3.13 -28.66 3.17
C LEU A 221 4.47 -29.26 2.70
N LYS A 222 5.34 -28.43 2.09
CA LYS A 222 6.63 -28.89 1.52
C LYS A 222 7.81 -28.45 2.39
N ILE A 223 8.64 -29.43 2.80
CA ILE A 223 9.85 -29.16 3.61
C ILE A 223 10.92 -28.28 2.91
N TYR A 224 10.82 -28.07 1.60
CA TYR A 224 11.77 -27.24 0.85
C TYR A 224 11.21 -25.84 0.53
N ASN A 225 10.03 -25.51 1.05
CA ASN A 225 9.40 -24.20 0.92
C ASN A 225 9.35 -23.56 2.30
N ASP A 226 10.07 -22.44 2.49
CA ASP A 226 10.18 -21.79 3.79
C ASP A 226 8.83 -21.26 4.32
N GLU A 227 7.92 -20.83 3.45
CA GLU A 227 6.56 -20.41 3.83
C GLU A 227 5.74 -21.61 4.35
N ASP A 228 5.81 -22.75 3.65
CA ASP A 228 5.12 -23.98 4.07
C ASP A 228 5.69 -24.53 5.40
N ARG A 229 6.99 -24.34 5.65
CA ARG A 229 7.62 -24.72 6.92
C ARG A 229 7.21 -23.79 8.06
N GLU A 230 7.06 -22.49 7.79
CA GLU A 230 6.55 -21.52 8.75
C GLU A 230 5.09 -21.84 9.11
N GLU A 231 4.25 -22.12 8.12
CA GLU A 231 2.87 -22.58 8.33
C GLU A 231 2.82 -23.85 9.19
N GLY A 232 3.65 -24.85 8.86
CA GLY A 232 3.76 -26.07 9.65
C GLY A 232 4.13 -25.82 11.11
N TRP A 233 5.03 -24.89 11.37
CA TRP A 233 5.42 -24.56 12.73
C TRP A 233 4.28 -23.94 13.55
N TYR A 234 3.46 -23.06 12.96
CA TYR A 234 2.27 -22.55 13.63
C TYR A 234 1.26 -23.65 13.95
N ILE A 235 1.08 -24.61 13.04
CA ILE A 235 0.20 -25.77 13.27
C ILE A 235 0.71 -26.61 14.45
N VAL A 236 2.02 -26.89 14.54
CA VAL A 236 2.59 -27.65 15.68
C VAL A 236 2.27 -26.98 17.01
N ARG A 237 2.46 -25.66 17.10
CA ARG A 237 2.19 -24.92 18.34
C ARG A 237 0.73 -24.97 18.74
N ALA A 238 -0.17 -24.71 17.79
CA ALA A 238 -1.60 -24.80 18.03
C ALA A 238 -2.01 -26.21 18.51
N MET A 239 -1.44 -27.26 17.91
CA MET A 239 -1.72 -28.64 18.32
C MET A 239 -1.12 -29.02 19.67
N MET A 240 0.02 -28.44 20.06
CA MET A 240 0.60 -28.64 21.39
C MET A 240 -0.19 -27.91 22.47
N GLU A 241 -0.61 -26.67 22.22
CA GLU A 241 -1.43 -25.86 23.14
C GLU A 241 -2.80 -26.49 23.39
N ALA A 242 -3.49 -26.94 22.33
CA ALA A 242 -4.79 -27.59 22.47
C ALA A 242 -4.75 -28.88 23.31
N ARG A 243 -3.59 -29.54 23.38
CA ARG A 243 -3.42 -30.81 24.10
C ARG A 243 -3.07 -30.64 25.57
N SER A 244 -2.39 -29.55 25.94
CA SER A 244 -2.20 -29.20 27.35
C SER A 244 -3.52 -28.96 28.08
N GLU A 245 -4.56 -28.52 27.37
CA GLU A 245 -5.89 -28.29 27.96
C GLU A 245 -6.70 -29.58 28.14
N GLU A 246 -6.43 -30.63 27.36
CA GLU A 246 -7.10 -31.94 27.49
C GLU A 246 -6.53 -32.78 28.64
N ASP A 247 -5.22 -32.73 28.88
CA ASP A 247 -4.56 -33.47 29.98
C ASP A 247 -4.90 -32.89 31.39
N GLU A 248 -5.33 -31.61 31.50
CA GLU A 248 -5.81 -31.03 32.76
C GLU A 248 -7.28 -31.39 33.09
N GLY A 249 -8.03 -31.98 32.15
CA GLY A 249 -9.43 -32.36 32.32
C GLY A 249 -9.68 -33.80 32.79
N GLU A 250 -8.71 -34.71 32.65
CA GLU A 250 -8.86 -36.14 33.03
C GLU A 250 -8.36 -36.48 34.44
N GLY A 251 -7.93 -35.48 35.23
CA GLY A 251 -7.48 -35.65 36.62
C GLY A 251 -8.56 -35.49 37.70
N ALA A 252 -9.82 -35.25 37.32
CA ALA A 252 -10.92 -35.08 38.26
C ALA A 252 -12.12 -35.94 37.84
N ILE A 253 -12.14 -37.20 38.27
CA ILE A 253 -13.24 -37.96 38.91
C ILE A 253 -12.66 -39.27 39.45
#